data_AF-A0A2V4CW99-F1
#
_entry.id   AF-A0A2V4CW99-F1
#
_cell.length_a   1.000
_cell.length_b   1.000
_cell.length_c   1.000
_cell.angle_alpha   90.00
_cell.angle_beta   90.00
_cell.angle_gamma   90.00
#
_symmetry.space_group_name_H-M   'P 1'
#
loop_
_entity.id
_entity.type
_entity.pdbx_description
1 polymer ?
#
loop_
_entity_poly.entity_id
_entity_poly.type
_entity_poly.pdbx_seq_one_letter_code
_entity_poly.pdbx_strand_id
1 'polypeptide(L)'
;MLSNPTPHSREMTIPAGRTLGVSGGAITTQGSVTVELEPYSRVGIIYDRHGHRVSDRATIDDINIIHEDVEIIDVSGGTASRVPIGMEAHELNGNKASRDDFLTRARETYEGVPEDSARHLGGFQLLAQLSYLRSQRDGQDVGLYSPEALNMRYDRGADTIYSLVRAGDLSLTSCIGAGYNNSGALQISMRNNTSREIRVRIPQGCMFEQAEWTGNQNLVVTNEEFVIIGPAKEETFPLHASCANSSAGSPANDEMNVTPFIFRDLGESFQNQDSVWRSFDGDGGRNTSL
;
A
#
# COMPACT_ATOMS: atom_id res chain seq x y z
N MET A 1 7.90 -12.35 -17.45
CA MET A 1 7.34 -11.48 -16.41
C MET A 1 7.36 -10.04 -16.89
N LEU A 2 6.27 -9.30 -16.74
CA LEU A 2 6.17 -7.86 -16.98
C LEU A 2 5.97 -7.19 -15.60
N SER A 3 6.94 -6.41 -15.15
CA SER A 3 6.90 -5.77 -13.82
C SER A 3 6.99 -4.26 -13.96
N ASN A 4 6.32 -3.53 -13.06
CA ASN A 4 6.40 -2.08 -12.97
C ASN A 4 6.88 -1.53 -11.63
N PRO A 5 8.19 -1.48 -11.34
CA PRO A 5 8.73 -0.89 -10.10
C PRO A 5 8.60 0.64 -9.96
N THR A 6 7.87 1.36 -10.81
CA THR A 6 7.89 2.83 -10.83
C THR A 6 6.54 3.44 -10.40
N PRO A 7 6.49 4.72 -9.98
CA PRO A 7 5.24 5.40 -9.59
C PRO A 7 4.34 5.79 -10.77
N HIS A 8 4.69 5.43 -12.01
CA HIS A 8 3.96 5.80 -13.22
C HIS A 8 3.44 4.55 -13.94
N SER A 9 2.25 4.65 -14.55
CA SER A 9 1.81 3.64 -15.51
C SER A 9 2.86 3.48 -16.60
N ARG A 10 3.04 2.26 -17.10
CA ARG A 10 3.82 2.01 -18.32
C ARG A 10 3.13 1.00 -19.20
N GLU A 11 3.30 1.14 -20.50
CA GLU A 11 2.93 0.08 -21.43
C GLU A 11 4.08 -0.89 -21.64
N MET A 12 3.79 -2.18 -21.62
CA MET A 12 4.72 -3.20 -22.06
C MET A 12 4.07 -4.07 -23.14
N THR A 13 4.84 -4.35 -24.20
CA THR A 13 4.39 -5.18 -25.32
C THR A 13 5.13 -6.51 -25.35
N ILE A 14 4.37 -7.60 -25.37
CA ILE A 14 4.86 -8.93 -25.74
C ILE A 14 4.67 -9.09 -27.25
N PRO A 15 5.73 -9.23 -28.06
CA PRO A 15 5.59 -9.40 -29.50
C PRO A 15 5.05 -10.79 -29.86
N ALA A 16 4.45 -10.89 -31.05
CA ALA A 16 4.14 -12.18 -31.66
C ALA A 16 5.43 -12.98 -31.94
N GLY A 17 5.34 -14.31 -31.96
CA GLY A 17 6.47 -15.21 -32.20
C GLY A 17 7.42 -15.37 -31.00
N ARG A 18 7.07 -14.81 -29.83
CA ARG A 18 7.86 -15.00 -28.61
C ARG A 18 7.57 -16.37 -28.02
N THR A 19 8.63 -17.14 -27.80
CA THR A 19 8.55 -18.41 -27.09
C THR A 19 8.53 -18.17 -25.58
N LEU A 20 7.56 -18.76 -24.90
CA LEU A 20 7.31 -18.65 -23.46
C LEU A 20 7.34 -20.06 -22.84
N GLY A 21 8.12 -20.27 -21.77
CA GLY A 21 8.31 -21.57 -21.11
C GLY A 21 9.79 -21.85 -20.77
N VAL A 22 10.02 -22.62 -19.71
CA VAL A 22 11.31 -23.29 -19.40
C VAL A 22 10.93 -24.74 -19.09
N SER A 23 11.72 -25.73 -19.52
CA SER A 23 11.69 -27.13 -19.04
C SER A 23 10.48 -28.06 -19.34
N GLY A 24 9.91 -28.03 -20.54
CA GLY A 24 9.16 -29.21 -21.05
C GLY A 24 7.97 -28.90 -21.96
N GLY A 25 7.44 -27.67 -21.91
CA GLY A 25 6.37 -27.23 -22.81
C GLY A 25 6.50 -25.74 -23.16
N ALA A 26 7.10 -25.44 -24.31
CA ALA A 26 7.24 -24.08 -24.79
C ALA A 26 6.07 -23.69 -25.72
N ILE A 27 5.42 -22.55 -25.44
CA ILE A 27 4.32 -22.00 -26.25
C ILE A 27 4.82 -20.78 -27.02
N THR A 28 4.41 -20.61 -28.28
CA THR A 28 4.77 -19.46 -29.11
C THR A 28 3.59 -18.51 -29.26
N THR A 29 3.76 -17.24 -28.89
CA THR A 29 2.68 -16.23 -28.99
C THR A 29 2.25 -16.02 -30.45
N GLN A 30 0.94 -16.02 -30.71
CA GLN A 30 0.40 -15.84 -32.07
C GLN A 30 0.12 -14.38 -32.44
N GLY A 31 0.06 -13.48 -31.45
CA GLY A 31 -0.20 -12.05 -31.65
C GLY A 31 0.59 -11.20 -30.66
N SER A 32 0.77 -9.92 -30.99
CA SER A 32 1.34 -8.96 -30.05
C SER A 32 0.31 -8.58 -28.99
N VAL A 33 0.73 -8.51 -27.74
CA VAL A 33 -0.11 -8.09 -26.63
C VAL A 33 0.54 -6.90 -25.94
N THR A 34 -0.16 -5.77 -25.93
CA THR A 34 0.24 -4.58 -25.17
C THR A 34 -0.64 -4.50 -23.93
N VAL A 35 0.01 -4.29 -22.78
CA VAL A 35 -0.65 -4.18 -21.48
C VAL A 35 -0.14 -2.93 -20.79
N GLU A 36 -1.06 -2.14 -20.26
CA GLU A 36 -0.75 -1.08 -19.31
C GLU A 36 -0.50 -1.69 -17.93
N LEU A 37 0.68 -1.44 -17.39
CA LEU A 37 1.09 -1.85 -16.05
C LEU A 37 0.92 -0.67 -15.10
N GLU A 38 0.10 -0.84 -14.08
CA GLU A 38 -0.05 0.12 -12.99
C GLU A 38 1.27 0.31 -12.21
N PRO A 39 1.46 1.44 -11.52
CA PRO A 39 2.58 1.69 -10.62
C PRO A 39 2.76 0.58 -9.60
N TYR A 40 4.00 0.19 -9.39
CA TYR A 40 4.38 -0.86 -8.42
C TYR A 40 3.63 -2.20 -8.60
N SER A 41 3.17 -2.49 -9.82
CA SER A 41 2.37 -3.67 -10.15
C SER A 41 3.14 -4.71 -10.98
N ARG A 42 2.53 -5.88 -11.15
CA ARG A 42 2.95 -6.90 -12.14
C ARG A 42 1.69 -7.42 -12.82
N VAL A 43 1.78 -7.71 -14.12
CA VAL A 43 0.65 -8.31 -14.86
C VAL A 43 1.04 -9.67 -15.43
N GLY A 44 0.22 -10.67 -15.13
CA GLY A 44 0.22 -11.97 -15.79
C GLY A 44 -0.66 -11.93 -17.04
N ILE A 45 -0.12 -12.42 -18.17
CA ILE A 45 -0.88 -12.56 -19.42
C ILE A 45 -1.01 -14.06 -19.68
N ILE A 46 -2.24 -14.55 -19.73
CA ILE A 46 -2.54 -15.97 -19.91
C ILE A 46 -2.68 -16.28 -21.39
N TYR A 47 -1.96 -17.30 -21.84
CA TYR A 47 -2.04 -17.84 -23.20
C TYR A 47 -2.57 -19.26 -23.17
N ASP A 48 -3.37 -19.64 -24.16
CA ASP A 48 -3.77 -21.03 -24.36
C ASP A 48 -2.60 -21.87 -24.90
N ARG A 49 -2.80 -23.20 -24.98
CA ARG A 49 -1.82 -24.14 -25.55
C ARG A 49 -1.45 -23.88 -27.02
N HIS A 50 -2.19 -23.02 -27.71
CA HIS A 50 -1.98 -22.64 -29.10
C HIS A 50 -1.31 -21.25 -29.22
N GLY A 51 -1.05 -20.56 -28.11
CA GLY A 51 -0.40 -19.26 -28.07
C GLY A 51 -1.33 -18.06 -28.28
N HIS A 52 -2.64 -18.23 -28.15
CA HIS A 52 -3.61 -17.12 -28.16
C HIS A 52 -3.82 -16.57 -26.76
N ARG A 53 -3.96 -15.25 -26.66
CA ARG A 53 -4.29 -14.56 -25.40
C ARG A 53 -5.72 -14.92 -24.97
N VAL A 54 -5.89 -15.31 -23.71
CA VAL A 54 -7.17 -15.73 -23.16
C VAL A 54 -7.80 -14.63 -22.29
N SER A 55 -7.04 -14.02 -21.37
CA SER A 55 -7.52 -12.93 -20.51
C SER A 55 -6.38 -12.17 -19.82
N ASP A 56 -6.69 -10.97 -19.34
CA ASP A 56 -5.86 -10.21 -18.39
C ASP A 56 -6.48 -10.32 -17.00
N ARG A 57 -5.66 -10.56 -15.97
CA ARG A 57 -6.12 -10.59 -14.59
C ARG A 57 -5.30 -9.64 -13.74
N ALA A 58 -5.95 -8.63 -13.16
CA ALA A 58 -5.48 -7.94 -11.96
C ALA A 58 -5.97 -8.75 -10.75
N THR A 59 -5.15 -8.92 -9.71
CA THR A 59 -5.47 -9.93 -8.69
C THR A 59 -5.22 -9.45 -7.26
N ILE A 60 -6.28 -9.55 -6.46
CA ILE A 60 -6.37 -9.43 -5.01
C ILE A 60 -6.14 -10.83 -4.39
N ASP A 61 -5.33 -10.89 -3.33
CA ASP A 61 -5.14 -11.98 -2.33
C ASP A 61 -4.23 -13.19 -2.56
N ASP A 62 -3.52 -13.50 -1.46
CA ASP A 62 -2.59 -14.60 -1.18
C ASP A 62 -3.12 -15.99 -1.49
N ILE A 63 -2.31 -16.80 -2.18
CA ILE A 63 -2.41 -18.25 -2.10
C ILE A 63 -0.99 -18.84 -1.97
N ASN A 64 -0.78 -19.56 -0.87
CA ASN A 64 0.36 -20.44 -0.61
C ASN A 64 0.65 -21.36 -1.81
N ILE A 65 1.93 -21.53 -2.16
CA ILE A 65 2.37 -22.73 -2.88
C ILE A 65 3.35 -23.49 -2.00
N ILE A 66 2.83 -24.58 -1.45
CA ILE A 66 3.56 -25.64 -0.77
C ILE A 66 3.93 -26.68 -1.84
N HIS A 67 5.23 -26.97 -1.94
CA HIS A 67 5.91 -28.09 -2.63
C HIS A 67 6.31 -27.99 -4.12
N GLU A 68 7.47 -28.61 -4.36
CA GLU A 68 8.25 -28.76 -5.59
C GLU A 68 7.52 -29.66 -6.61
N ASP A 69 7.83 -29.44 -7.90
CA ASP A 69 7.44 -30.26 -9.06
C ASP A 69 6.05 -30.07 -9.70
N VAL A 70 5.67 -28.82 -10.00
CA VAL A 70 4.68 -28.53 -11.06
C VAL A 70 5.15 -27.38 -11.96
N GLU A 71 5.22 -27.62 -13.27
CA GLU A 71 5.47 -26.60 -14.28
C GLU A 71 4.15 -26.04 -14.79
N ILE A 72 3.86 -24.83 -14.33
CA ILE A 72 2.80 -23.98 -14.83
C ILE A 72 3.45 -22.63 -15.14
N ILE A 73 3.09 -21.97 -16.24
CA ILE A 73 3.06 -20.49 -16.21
C ILE A 73 1.66 -20.10 -15.73
N ASP A 74 1.29 -20.62 -14.56
CA ASP A 74 0.17 -20.13 -13.77
C ASP A 74 0.71 -18.89 -13.09
N VAL A 75 -0.12 -17.86 -13.08
CA VAL A 75 -0.52 -17.39 -11.76
C VAL A 75 -2.03 -17.20 -11.79
N SER A 76 -2.75 -18.32 -11.73
CA SER A 76 -3.94 -18.41 -10.89
C SER A 76 -3.56 -17.86 -9.52
N GLY A 77 -4.29 -16.85 -9.07
CA GLY A 77 -3.94 -16.12 -7.86
C GLY A 77 -3.05 -14.94 -8.21
N GLY A 78 -3.50 -13.73 -7.96
CA GLY A 78 -3.49 -13.29 -6.58
C GLY A 78 -2.04 -13.19 -6.10
N THR A 79 -1.12 -12.66 -6.90
CA THR A 79 0.30 -12.59 -6.51
C THR A 79 0.84 -11.19 -6.68
N ALA A 80 0.33 -10.32 -5.82
CA ALA A 80 1.17 -9.73 -4.81
C ALA A 80 2.67 -10.04 -4.97
N SER A 81 3.46 -9.11 -5.50
CA SER A 81 4.90 -9.31 -5.60
C SER A 81 5.50 -9.19 -4.20
N ARG A 82 6.03 -10.28 -3.65
CA ARG A 82 6.88 -10.29 -2.45
C ARG A 82 8.35 -10.26 -2.85
N VAL A 83 9.14 -9.38 -2.26
CA VAL A 83 10.61 -9.46 -2.25
C VAL A 83 11.00 -10.07 -0.91
N PRO A 84 11.47 -11.33 -0.87
CA PRO A 84 11.96 -11.93 0.36
C PRO A 84 13.11 -11.10 0.92
N ILE A 85 13.03 -10.77 2.20
CA ILE A 85 14.15 -10.23 2.94
C ILE A 85 14.70 -11.42 3.74
N GLY A 86 16.01 -11.67 3.66
CA GLY A 86 16.67 -12.74 4.40
C GLY A 86 16.75 -12.43 5.91
N MET A 87 15.58 -12.20 6.52
CA MET A 87 15.37 -11.81 7.90
C MET A 87 14.14 -12.55 8.43
N GLU A 88 14.25 -13.06 9.65
CA GLU A 88 13.20 -13.79 10.34
C GLU A 88 12.24 -12.82 11.05
N ALA A 89 10.97 -13.21 11.19
CA ALA A 89 9.95 -12.32 11.76
C ALA A 89 10.25 -11.88 13.21
N HIS A 90 10.90 -12.75 14.00
CA HIS A 90 11.26 -12.45 15.38
C HIS A 90 12.37 -11.39 15.51
N GLU A 91 13.20 -11.20 14.46
CA GLU A 91 14.26 -10.20 14.47
C GLU A 91 13.71 -8.77 14.42
N LEU A 92 12.55 -8.57 13.80
CA LEU A 92 11.86 -7.27 13.71
C LEU A 92 11.12 -6.88 14.99
N ASN A 93 10.66 -7.86 15.78
CA ASN A 93 9.92 -7.60 17.01
C ASN A 93 10.81 -7.15 18.18
N GLY A 94 12.14 -7.34 18.11
CA GLY A 94 13.04 -7.13 19.25
C GLY A 94 14.17 -6.13 19.07
N ASN A 95 14.45 -5.67 17.84
CA ASN A 95 15.65 -4.89 17.56
C ASN A 95 15.37 -3.68 16.66
N LYS A 96 15.70 -2.48 17.14
CA LYS A 96 15.63 -1.25 16.32
C LYS A 96 16.52 -1.35 15.08
N ALA A 97 17.71 -1.93 15.18
CA ALA A 97 18.61 -2.06 14.05
C ALA A 97 18.02 -2.93 12.92
N SER A 98 17.35 -4.03 13.26
CA SER A 98 16.68 -4.89 12.27
C SER A 98 15.51 -4.17 11.60
N ARG A 99 14.73 -3.38 12.37
CA ARG A 99 13.67 -2.53 11.79
C ARG A 99 14.22 -1.47 10.85
N ASP A 100 15.31 -0.81 11.24
CA ASP A 100 15.96 0.21 10.41
C ASP A 100 16.56 -0.40 9.11
N ASP A 101 17.14 -1.61 9.18
CA ASP A 101 17.61 -2.34 7.99
C ASP A 101 16.44 -2.72 7.07
N PHE A 102 15.35 -3.25 7.62
CA PHE A 102 14.16 -3.59 6.85
C PHE A 102 13.50 -2.36 6.20
N LEU A 103 13.43 -1.24 6.91
CA LEU A 103 12.98 0.04 6.36
C LEU A 103 13.92 0.56 5.26
N THR A 104 15.23 0.34 5.40
CA THR A 104 16.21 0.67 4.34
C THR A 104 15.94 -0.15 3.08
N ARG A 105 15.72 -1.47 3.21
CA ARG A 105 15.33 -2.33 2.09
C ARG A 105 13.99 -1.92 1.47
N ALA A 106 13.03 -1.50 2.30
CA ALA A 106 11.75 -0.98 1.81
C ALA A 106 11.95 0.29 0.98
N ARG A 107 12.77 1.24 1.45
CA ARG A 107 13.09 2.46 0.72
C ARG A 107 13.77 2.17 -0.63
N GLU A 108 14.69 1.23 -0.67
CA GLU A 108 15.35 0.78 -1.92
C GLU A 108 14.36 0.10 -2.88
N THR A 109 13.41 -0.67 -2.34
CA THR A 109 12.43 -1.43 -3.15
C THR A 109 11.34 -0.53 -3.72
N TYR A 110 10.87 0.46 -2.95
CA TYR A 110 9.81 1.38 -3.33
C TYR A 110 10.37 2.71 -3.88
N GLU A 111 11.35 2.60 -4.80
CA GLU A 111 12.00 3.73 -5.45
C GLU A 111 10.95 4.61 -6.14
N GLY A 112 10.69 5.80 -5.57
CA GLY A 112 9.69 6.75 -6.07
C GLY A 112 8.50 7.03 -5.15
N VAL A 113 8.44 6.45 -3.95
CA VAL A 113 7.62 6.96 -2.85
C VAL A 113 8.44 8.02 -2.09
N PRO A 114 8.16 9.33 -2.26
CA PRO A 114 8.87 10.38 -1.56
C PRO A 114 8.69 10.27 -0.04
N GLU A 115 9.80 10.41 0.68
CA GLU A 115 9.85 10.57 2.13
C GLU A 115 10.26 12.01 2.44
N ASP A 116 9.45 12.70 3.24
CA ASP A 116 9.78 14.02 3.75
C ASP A 116 9.06 14.22 5.07
N SER A 117 9.66 13.72 6.15
CA SER A 117 9.10 13.81 7.50
C SER A 117 8.87 15.26 7.94
N ALA A 118 9.71 16.19 7.52
CA ALA A 118 9.52 17.63 7.81
C ALA A 118 8.25 18.21 7.16
N ARG A 119 7.73 17.56 6.11
CA ARG A 119 6.44 17.90 5.47
C ARG A 119 5.34 16.90 5.77
N HIS A 120 5.54 15.98 6.71
CA HIS A 120 4.64 14.87 7.02
C HIS A 120 4.31 13.98 5.81
N LEU A 121 5.26 13.76 4.90
CA LEU A 121 5.09 12.88 3.73
C LEU A 121 5.75 11.53 3.98
N GLY A 122 4.98 10.46 3.77
CA GLY A 122 5.39 9.09 4.03
C GLY A 122 4.95 8.08 2.97
N GLY A 123 5.11 6.80 3.28
CA GLY A 123 4.46 5.71 2.56
C GLY A 123 5.25 4.39 2.48
N PHE A 124 6.58 4.43 2.50
CA PHE A 124 7.36 3.18 2.48
C PHE A 124 7.32 2.47 3.84
N GLN A 125 7.22 3.21 4.95
CA GLN A 125 7.08 2.61 6.28
C GLN A 125 5.73 1.91 6.41
N LEU A 126 4.64 2.51 5.91
CA LEU A 126 3.34 1.86 5.80
C LEU A 126 3.45 0.52 5.06
N LEU A 127 4.05 0.55 3.86
CA LEU A 127 4.22 -0.64 3.06
C LEU A 127 5.06 -1.69 3.78
N ALA A 128 6.15 -1.29 4.45
CA ALA A 128 7.00 -2.19 5.21
C ALA A 128 6.25 -2.84 6.39
N GLN A 129 5.54 -2.04 7.20
CA GLN A 129 4.78 -2.52 8.35
C GLN A 129 3.67 -3.48 7.93
N LEU A 130 2.87 -3.12 6.93
CA LEU A 130 1.80 -3.98 6.42
C LEU A 130 2.39 -5.26 5.78
N SER A 131 3.55 -5.15 5.13
CA SER A 131 4.24 -6.31 4.58
C SER A 131 4.75 -7.26 5.66
N TYR A 132 5.27 -6.71 6.75
CA TYR A 132 5.68 -7.48 7.91
C TYR A 132 4.51 -8.22 8.55
N LEU A 133 3.40 -7.52 8.80
CA LEU A 133 2.18 -8.07 9.37
C LEU A 133 1.61 -9.19 8.49
N ARG A 134 1.59 -8.99 7.16
CA ARG A 134 1.19 -10.01 6.19
C ARG A 134 2.08 -11.25 6.27
N SER A 135 3.41 -11.06 6.32
CA SER A 135 4.36 -12.17 6.44
C SER A 135 4.13 -12.98 7.73
N GLN A 136 3.91 -12.30 8.85
CA GLN A 136 3.59 -12.94 10.14
C GLN A 136 2.29 -13.74 10.08
N ARG A 137 1.23 -13.14 9.54
CA ARG A 137 -0.09 -13.77 9.40
C ARG A 137 -0.02 -15.05 8.57
N ASP A 138 0.75 -15.01 7.49
CA ASP A 138 0.85 -16.12 6.55
C ASP A 138 1.89 -17.17 7.00
N GLY A 139 2.61 -16.93 8.09
CA GLY A 139 3.63 -17.83 8.63
C GLY A 139 4.83 -17.99 7.69
N GLN A 140 5.13 -16.98 6.88
CA GLN A 140 6.20 -17.00 5.89
C GLN A 140 7.38 -16.13 6.35
N ASP A 141 8.55 -16.32 5.74
CA ASP A 141 9.69 -15.43 5.97
C ASP A 141 9.30 -13.98 5.64
N VAL A 142 10.00 -13.02 6.24
CA VAL A 142 9.69 -11.61 6.02
C VAL A 142 9.89 -11.26 4.55
N GLY A 143 8.95 -10.50 3.99
CA GLY A 143 9.14 -9.91 2.67
C GLY A 143 8.47 -8.56 2.55
N LEU A 144 8.79 -7.87 1.46
CA LEU A 144 8.19 -6.60 1.06
C LEU A 144 7.18 -6.85 -0.05
N TYR A 145 5.92 -6.48 0.17
CA TYR A 145 4.84 -6.72 -0.78
C TYR A 145 4.44 -5.46 -1.55
N SER A 146 4.11 -5.62 -2.84
CA SER A 146 3.53 -4.55 -3.64
C SER A 146 2.27 -3.95 -2.99
N PRO A 147 1.96 -2.65 -3.17
CA PRO A 147 0.76 -2.04 -2.59
C PRO A 147 -0.54 -2.81 -2.87
N GLU A 148 -0.72 -3.33 -4.08
CA GLU A 148 -1.91 -4.12 -4.45
C GLU A 148 -2.06 -5.40 -3.63
N ALA A 149 -0.95 -6.04 -3.25
CA ALA A 149 -0.92 -7.20 -2.37
C ALA A 149 -1.49 -6.91 -0.97
N LEU A 150 -1.36 -5.66 -0.57
CA LEU A 150 -1.77 -5.13 0.72
C LEU A 150 -3.17 -4.47 0.61
N ASN A 151 -3.89 -4.76 -0.47
CA ASN A 151 -5.17 -4.16 -0.82
C ASN A 151 -5.12 -2.62 -0.90
N MET A 152 -3.99 -2.07 -1.35
CA MET A 152 -3.79 -0.64 -1.54
C MET A 152 -3.62 -0.27 -3.02
N ARG A 153 -3.84 1.00 -3.32
CA ARG A 153 -3.50 1.62 -4.60
C ARG A 153 -2.86 2.98 -4.37
N TYR A 154 -2.00 3.40 -5.28
CA TYR A 154 -1.48 4.77 -5.29
C TYR A 154 -2.58 5.74 -5.75
N ASP A 155 -2.84 6.81 -5.00
CA ASP A 155 -3.74 7.87 -5.43
C ASP A 155 -3.01 8.87 -6.33
N ARG A 156 -3.54 9.07 -7.53
CA ARG A 156 -3.03 9.99 -8.53
C ARG A 156 -3.81 11.31 -8.58
N GLY A 157 -4.80 11.48 -7.71
CA GLY A 157 -5.63 12.68 -7.66
C GLY A 157 -4.80 13.92 -7.31
N ALA A 158 -4.78 14.90 -8.22
CA ALA A 158 -4.02 16.14 -8.02
C ALA A 158 -4.59 17.05 -6.91
N ASP A 159 -5.86 16.84 -6.53
CA ASP A 159 -6.57 17.59 -5.49
C ASP A 159 -6.51 16.93 -4.10
N THR A 160 -5.74 15.85 -3.97
CA THR A 160 -5.59 15.10 -2.72
C THR A 160 -4.70 15.83 -1.74
N ILE A 161 -4.94 15.63 -0.45
CA ILE A 161 -4.05 16.10 0.63
C ILE A 161 -2.58 15.75 0.34
N TYR A 162 -2.29 14.50 -0.02
CA TYR A 162 -0.92 14.06 -0.33
C TYR A 162 -0.33 14.84 -1.51
N SER A 163 -1.06 14.94 -2.63
CA SER A 163 -0.55 15.61 -3.84
C SER A 163 -0.35 17.10 -3.65
N LEU A 164 -1.24 17.77 -2.91
CA LEU A 164 -1.13 19.20 -2.60
C LEU A 164 0.05 19.50 -1.66
N VAL A 165 0.31 18.64 -0.68
CA VAL A 165 1.49 18.74 0.20
C VAL A 165 2.77 18.50 -0.58
N ARG A 166 2.77 17.45 -1.42
CA ARG A 166 3.92 17.12 -2.27
C ARG A 166 4.27 18.25 -3.23
N ALA A 167 3.26 18.91 -3.81
CA ALA A 167 3.41 20.06 -4.70
C ALA A 167 3.86 21.35 -3.99
N GLY A 168 3.71 21.42 -2.67
CA GLY A 168 4.02 22.60 -1.85
C GLY A 168 2.89 23.64 -1.79
N ASP A 169 1.75 23.37 -2.43
CA ASP A 169 0.56 24.22 -2.36
C ASP A 169 -0.06 24.23 -0.95
N LEU A 170 0.17 23.15 -0.21
CA LEU A 170 -0.26 22.98 1.17
C LEU A 170 0.91 22.55 2.06
N SER A 171 0.94 23.01 3.31
CA SER A 171 1.83 22.51 4.34
C SER A 171 1.01 21.85 5.43
N LEU A 172 1.33 20.61 5.79
CA LEU A 172 0.87 20.03 7.05
C LEU A 172 1.72 20.65 8.16
N THR A 173 1.09 21.42 9.04
CA THR A 173 1.76 22.01 10.21
C THR A 173 1.65 21.10 11.43
N SER A 174 0.67 20.18 11.41
CA SER A 174 0.51 19.13 12.40
C SER A 174 -0.32 17.98 11.81
N CYS A 175 0.06 16.75 12.11
CA CYS A 175 -0.72 15.55 11.78
C CYS A 175 -0.56 14.54 12.93
N ILE A 176 -1.59 14.40 13.75
CA ILE A 176 -1.51 13.68 15.04
C ILE A 176 -2.58 12.58 15.11
N GLY A 177 -2.15 11.35 15.34
CA GLY A 177 -3.02 10.23 15.68
C GLY A 177 -3.36 10.22 17.17
N ALA A 178 -4.61 10.51 17.52
CA ALA A 178 -5.09 10.66 18.91
C ALA A 178 -6.08 9.55 19.33
N GLY A 179 -6.07 8.43 18.63
CA GLY A 179 -6.93 7.27 18.90
C GLY A 179 -7.44 6.66 17.59
N TYR A 180 -8.60 5.99 17.65
CA TYR A 180 -9.22 5.35 16.49
C TYR A 180 -10.74 5.25 16.61
N ASN A 181 -11.41 5.00 15.48
CA ASN A 181 -12.85 4.76 15.35
C ASN A 181 -13.72 5.86 15.99
N ASN A 182 -13.28 7.10 15.86
CA ASN A 182 -14.00 8.28 16.30
C ASN A 182 -13.59 9.49 15.45
N SER A 183 -14.40 10.54 15.44
CA SER A 183 -14.18 11.73 14.60
C SER A 183 -12.93 12.53 14.92
N GLY A 184 -12.30 12.32 16.08
CA GLY A 184 -11.06 12.98 16.49
C GLY A 184 -9.83 12.08 16.48
N ALA A 185 -9.93 10.89 15.88
CA ALA A 185 -8.85 9.90 15.80
C ALA A 185 -7.61 10.46 15.10
N LEU A 186 -7.80 11.34 14.11
CA LEU A 186 -6.73 12.05 13.43
C LEU A 186 -7.00 13.55 13.50
N GLN A 187 -6.02 14.30 14.00
CA GLN A 187 -6.06 15.77 14.07
C GLN A 187 -5.08 16.33 13.06
N ILE A 188 -5.56 17.16 12.13
CA ILE A 188 -4.72 17.74 11.08
C ILE A 188 -4.81 19.26 11.14
N SER A 189 -3.65 19.91 11.10
CA SER A 189 -3.51 21.33 10.84
C SER A 189 -2.83 21.54 9.50
N MET A 190 -3.45 22.36 8.65
CA MET A 190 -3.02 22.56 7.27
C MET A 190 -2.97 24.04 6.94
N ARG A 191 -1.85 24.48 6.35
CA ARG A 191 -1.70 25.83 5.82
C ARG A 191 -1.74 25.82 4.30
N ASN A 192 -2.61 26.64 3.73
CA ASN A 192 -2.61 26.94 2.30
C ASN A 192 -1.49 27.94 2.00
N ASN A 193 -0.53 27.55 1.15
CA ASN A 193 0.63 28.38 0.80
C ASN A 193 0.36 29.30 -0.40
N THR A 194 -0.81 29.18 -1.01
CA THR A 194 -1.17 29.91 -2.23
C THR A 194 -1.98 31.17 -1.94
N SER A 195 -2.12 32.03 -2.94
CA SER A 195 -2.95 33.24 -2.90
C SER A 195 -4.41 33.00 -3.29
N ARG A 196 -4.83 31.75 -3.47
CA ARG A 196 -6.20 31.37 -3.84
C ARG A 196 -6.76 30.38 -2.83
N GLU A 197 -8.08 30.26 -2.79
CA GLU A 197 -8.73 29.19 -2.04
C GLU A 197 -8.36 27.82 -2.64
N ILE A 198 -8.15 26.83 -1.79
CA ILE A 198 -7.91 25.44 -2.19
C ILE A 198 -8.97 24.57 -1.54
N ARG A 199 -9.58 23.70 -2.37
CA ARG A 199 -10.38 22.57 -1.90
C ARG A 199 -9.49 21.34 -1.83
N VAL A 200 -9.27 20.85 -0.62
CA VAL A 200 -8.45 19.68 -0.32
C VAL A 200 -9.36 18.48 -0.22
N ARG A 201 -9.08 17.43 -1.01
CA ARG A 201 -9.77 16.14 -0.91
C ARG A 201 -8.97 15.20 -0.01
N ILE A 202 -9.64 14.57 0.94
CA ILE A 202 -9.09 13.52 1.78
C ILE A 202 -9.86 12.25 1.41
N PRO A 203 -9.29 11.39 0.54
CA PRO A 203 -10.01 10.26 -0.01
C PRO A 203 -10.44 9.28 1.08
N GLN A 204 -11.57 8.61 0.85
CA GLN A 204 -11.88 7.39 1.56
C GLN A 204 -10.75 6.37 1.35
N GLY A 205 -10.32 5.71 2.43
CA GLY A 205 -9.22 4.77 2.45
C GLY A 205 -7.83 5.42 2.52
N CYS A 206 -7.72 6.75 2.56
CA CYS A 206 -6.43 7.44 2.70
C CYS A 206 -5.69 6.96 3.96
N MET A 207 -4.45 6.52 3.76
CA MET A 207 -3.62 5.97 4.84
C MET A 207 -2.68 7.03 5.42
N PHE A 208 -2.63 7.07 6.74
CA PHE A 208 -1.69 7.87 7.53
C PHE A 208 -0.80 6.90 8.30
N GLU A 209 0.49 6.99 8.05
CA GLU A 209 1.47 6.16 8.74
C GLU A 209 2.02 6.85 9.98
N GLN A 210 2.46 6.07 10.96
CA GLN A 210 3.25 6.61 12.07
C GLN A 210 4.51 7.29 11.54
N ALA A 211 4.96 8.40 12.15
CA ALA A 211 6.19 9.07 11.75
C ALA A 211 7.44 8.20 12.02
N GLU A 212 7.37 7.34 13.04
CA GLU A 212 8.38 6.34 13.36
C GLU A 212 7.73 4.99 13.62
N TRP A 213 8.45 3.89 13.40
CA TRP A 213 7.95 2.56 13.74
C TRP A 213 7.96 2.36 15.28
N THR A 214 6.90 2.79 15.95
CA THR A 214 6.74 2.68 17.41
C THR A 214 6.08 1.38 17.86
N GLY A 215 5.50 0.62 16.92
CA GLY A 215 4.64 -0.52 17.22
C GLY A 215 3.18 -0.12 17.42
N ASN A 216 2.84 1.15 17.18
CA ASN A 216 1.46 1.62 17.09
C ASN A 216 0.92 1.49 15.66
N GLN A 217 -0.40 1.46 15.55
CA GLN A 217 -1.14 1.26 14.32
C GLN A 217 -1.09 2.50 13.41
N ASN A 218 -1.14 2.24 12.10
CA ASN A 218 -1.45 3.26 11.11
C ASN A 218 -2.95 3.57 11.12
N LEU A 219 -3.34 4.72 10.59
CA LEU A 219 -4.73 5.16 10.52
C LEU A 219 -5.24 5.18 9.08
N VAL A 220 -6.49 4.77 8.90
CA VAL A 220 -7.21 4.81 7.63
C VAL A 220 -8.43 5.69 7.75
N VAL A 221 -8.59 6.66 6.84
CA VAL A 221 -9.78 7.50 6.78
C VAL A 221 -10.93 6.69 6.18
N THR A 222 -12.08 6.60 6.87
CA THR A 222 -13.19 5.72 6.47
C THR A 222 -14.25 6.37 5.61
N ASN A 223 -14.24 7.70 5.49
CA ASN A 223 -15.16 8.47 4.66
C ASN A 223 -14.38 9.53 3.87
N GLU A 224 -14.79 9.78 2.62
CA GLU A 224 -14.18 10.88 1.87
C GLU A 224 -14.60 12.23 2.47
N GLU A 225 -13.62 13.09 2.70
CA GLU A 225 -13.82 14.41 3.30
C GLU A 225 -13.25 15.51 2.40
N PHE A 226 -13.85 16.69 2.50
CA PHE A 226 -13.42 17.88 1.77
C PHE A 226 -13.25 19.06 2.71
N VAL A 227 -12.08 19.68 2.66
CA VAL A 227 -11.77 20.89 3.44
C VAL A 227 -11.47 22.03 2.50
N ILE A 228 -12.08 23.18 2.73
CA ILE A 228 -11.82 24.39 1.96
C ILE A 228 -10.96 25.30 2.82
N ILE A 229 -9.78 25.68 2.33
CA ILE A 229 -8.85 26.55 3.04
C ILE A 229 -8.64 27.82 2.23
N GLY A 230 -8.97 28.95 2.84
CA GLY A 230 -8.80 30.26 2.22
C GLY A 230 -7.33 30.59 1.89
N PRO A 231 -7.08 31.62 1.07
CA PRO A 231 -5.72 32.07 0.72
C PRO A 231 -4.86 32.35 1.94
N ALA A 232 -3.65 31.80 2.00
CA ALA A 232 -2.70 31.98 3.10
C ALA A 232 -3.25 31.65 4.51
N LYS A 233 -4.37 30.91 4.60
CA LYS A 233 -4.99 30.51 5.87
C LYS A 233 -4.44 29.18 6.36
N GLU A 234 -4.57 28.98 7.66
CA GLU A 234 -4.32 27.74 8.35
C GLU A 234 -5.61 27.31 9.03
N GLU A 235 -5.96 26.03 8.87
CA GLU A 235 -7.17 25.43 9.43
C GLU A 235 -6.79 24.14 10.16
N THR A 236 -7.45 23.89 11.28
CA THR A 236 -7.32 22.65 12.06
C THR A 236 -8.66 21.96 12.11
N PHE A 237 -8.70 20.68 11.80
CA PHE A 237 -9.94 19.92 11.81
C PHE A 237 -9.69 18.46 12.22
N PRO A 238 -10.67 17.86 12.90
CA PRO A 238 -10.60 16.46 13.27
C PRO A 238 -11.10 15.60 12.08
N LEU A 239 -10.57 14.39 11.95
CA LEU A 239 -11.01 13.39 10.99
C LEU A 239 -11.34 12.07 11.67
N HIS A 240 -12.42 11.45 11.19
CA HIS A 240 -12.71 10.07 11.52
C HIS A 240 -11.72 9.15 10.79
N ALA A 241 -10.88 8.49 11.57
CA ALA A 241 -10.04 7.42 11.10
C ALA A 241 -10.17 6.16 11.97
N SER A 242 -9.95 5.01 11.35
CA SER A 242 -9.89 3.71 12.00
C SER A 242 -8.45 3.21 12.04
N CYS A 243 -8.20 2.34 12.99
CA CYS A 243 -6.94 1.67 13.21
C CYS A 243 -6.74 0.57 12.15
N ALA A 244 -5.56 0.49 11.51
CA ALA A 244 -5.38 -0.42 10.37
C ALA A 244 -5.26 -1.90 10.78
N ASN A 245 -4.61 -2.25 11.90
CA ASN A 245 -4.24 -3.64 12.22
C ASN A 245 -4.38 -3.99 13.72
N SER A 246 -5.16 -4.99 14.08
CA SER A 246 -5.57 -5.22 15.48
C SER A 246 -4.43 -5.60 16.44
N SER A 247 -3.31 -6.08 15.91
CA SER A 247 -2.17 -6.59 16.69
C SER A 247 -1.24 -5.53 17.29
N ALA A 248 -1.39 -4.25 16.92
CA ALA A 248 -0.50 -3.18 17.35
C ALA A 248 -1.17 -2.19 18.33
N GLY A 249 -0.35 -1.39 19.02
CA GLY A 249 -0.84 -0.35 19.94
C GLY A 249 -1.70 0.70 19.23
N SER A 250 -2.66 1.29 19.93
CA SER A 250 -3.44 2.40 19.37
C SER A 250 -2.61 3.69 19.37
N PRO A 251 -2.78 4.59 18.38
CA PRO A 251 -2.11 5.88 18.39
C PRO A 251 -2.45 6.69 19.65
N ALA A 252 -1.46 7.34 20.25
CA ALA A 252 -1.59 8.01 21.55
C ALA A 252 -1.00 9.43 21.56
N ASN A 253 -1.49 10.28 20.64
CA ASN A 253 -0.89 11.57 20.26
C ASN A 253 0.42 11.41 19.50
N ASP A 254 0.48 10.38 18.66
CA ASP A 254 1.66 10.12 17.84
C ASP A 254 1.66 11.01 16.61
N GLU A 255 2.86 11.44 16.20
CA GLU A 255 3.05 12.14 14.94
C GLU A 255 2.87 11.18 13.77
N MET A 256 2.16 11.63 12.74
CA MET A 256 1.78 10.83 11.58
C MET A 256 2.23 11.51 10.29
N ASN A 257 2.42 10.71 9.25
CA ASN A 257 2.67 11.16 7.89
C ASN A 257 1.50 10.75 6.98
N VAL A 258 1.10 11.64 6.08
CA VAL A 258 0.18 11.29 5.00
C VAL A 258 0.92 10.49 3.93
N THR A 259 0.28 9.43 3.43
CA THR A 259 0.86 8.56 2.40
C THR A 259 0.11 8.72 1.07
N PRO A 260 0.72 8.33 -0.07
CA PRO A 260 0.01 8.34 -1.35
C PRO A 260 -0.94 7.15 -1.50
N PHE A 261 -1.10 6.30 -0.49
CA PHE A 261 -1.81 5.05 -0.62
C PHE A 261 -3.24 5.15 -0.09
N ILE A 262 -4.15 4.59 -0.88
CA ILE A 262 -5.54 4.38 -0.51
C ILE A 262 -5.76 2.88 -0.33
N PHE A 263 -6.26 2.51 0.84
CA PHE A 263 -6.84 1.19 1.06
C PHE A 263 -8.16 1.06 0.31
N ARG A 264 -8.32 -0.02 -0.48
CA ARG A 264 -9.52 -0.22 -1.27
C ARG A 264 -10.67 -0.65 -0.37
N ASP A 265 -11.76 0.12 -0.39
CA ASP A 265 -13.00 -0.30 0.24
C ASP A 265 -13.53 -1.57 -0.45
N LEU A 266 -13.68 -2.65 0.31
CA LEU A 266 -14.31 -3.88 -0.15
C LEU A 266 -15.83 -3.90 0.16
N GLY A 267 -16.42 -2.75 0.51
CA GLY A 267 -17.83 -2.54 0.78
C GLY A 267 -18.21 -2.81 2.24
N GLU A 268 -17.55 -3.77 2.89
CA GLU A 268 -17.70 -3.99 4.33
C GLU A 268 -16.57 -3.36 5.14
N SER A 269 -15.41 -3.09 4.54
CA SER A 269 -14.18 -2.69 5.23
C SER A 269 -14.35 -1.46 6.11
N PHE A 270 -15.10 -0.44 5.66
CA PHE A 270 -15.20 0.84 6.37
C PHE A 270 -16.46 1.03 7.22
N GLN A 271 -17.20 -0.04 7.51
CA GLN A 271 -18.41 0.06 8.34
C GLN A 271 -18.11 0.31 9.82
N ASN A 272 -17.05 -0.30 10.37
CA ASN A 272 -16.61 -0.15 11.76
C ASN A 272 -15.17 -0.62 11.95
N GLN A 273 -14.61 -0.44 13.15
CA GLN A 273 -13.24 -0.86 13.44
C GLN A 273 -12.96 -2.35 13.19
N ASP A 274 -13.90 -3.24 13.54
CA ASP A 274 -13.71 -4.68 13.37
C ASP A 274 -13.70 -5.10 11.90
N SER A 275 -14.45 -4.39 11.04
CA SER A 275 -14.43 -4.65 9.59
C SER A 275 -13.14 -4.15 8.94
N VAL A 276 -12.59 -3.03 9.44
CA VAL A 276 -11.28 -2.53 9.00
C VAL A 276 -10.22 -3.57 9.34
N TRP A 277 -10.14 -3.99 10.60
CA TRP A 277 -9.17 -5.01 11.02
C TRP A 277 -9.30 -6.31 10.25
N ARG A 278 -10.51 -6.81 10.00
CA ARG A 278 -10.69 -8.00 9.13
C ARG A 278 -10.11 -7.82 7.74
N SER A 279 -10.15 -6.61 7.19
CA SER A 279 -9.66 -6.33 5.85
C SER A 279 -8.12 -6.27 5.76
N PHE A 280 -7.45 -5.90 6.86
CA PHE A 280 -5.99 -5.89 6.94
C PHE A 280 -5.40 -7.20 7.50
N ASP A 281 -5.99 -7.71 8.58
CA ASP A 281 -5.52 -8.89 9.31
C ASP A 281 -6.05 -10.22 8.73
N GLY A 282 -7.05 -10.18 7.84
CA GLY A 282 -7.75 -11.35 7.32
C GLY A 282 -8.64 -12.05 8.36
N ASP A 283 -9.34 -13.11 7.96
CA ASP A 283 -10.27 -13.86 8.82
C ASP A 283 -9.60 -14.54 10.05
N GLY A 284 -8.27 -14.59 10.09
CA GLY A 284 -7.47 -15.20 11.17
C GLY A 284 -6.87 -14.24 12.20
N GLY A 285 -7.00 -12.92 12.00
CA GLY A 285 -6.28 -11.89 12.79
C GLY A 285 -6.60 -11.77 14.28
N ARG A 286 -7.55 -12.56 14.81
CA ARG A 286 -8.11 -12.38 16.16
C ARG A 286 -7.26 -12.92 17.32
N ASN A 287 -6.06 -13.45 17.09
CA ASN A 287 -5.27 -14.04 18.17
C ASN A 287 -3.78 -13.72 18.06
N THR A 288 -3.39 -12.58 18.62
CA THR A 288 -2.27 -12.53 19.56
C THR A 288 -2.52 -11.39 20.54
N SER A 289 -3.08 -11.73 21.69
CA SER A 289 -2.92 -10.91 22.89
C SER A 289 -1.43 -10.63 23.09
N LEU A 290 -1.06 -9.35 23.17
CA LEU A 290 0.15 -8.92 23.88
C LEU A 290 0.04 -9.27 25.37
#